data_AF-A0A7K2E284-F1
#
_entry.id   AF-A0A7K2E284-F1
#
_cell.length_a   1.000
_cell.length_b   1.000
_cell.length_c   1.000
_cell.angle_alpha   90.00
_cell.angle_beta   90.00
_cell.angle_gamma   90.00
#
_symmetry.space_group_name_H-M   'P 1'
#
loop_
_entity.id
_entity.type
_entity.pdbx_description
1 polymer ?
#
loop_
_entity_poly.entity_id
_entity_poly.type
_entity_poly.pdbx_seq_one_letter_code
_entity_poly.pdbx_strand_id
1 'polypeptide(L)'
;MTTRMIERWFPCTEVSEHSAKGWGTGFAEKSLFTWFASRPLAQAKAAVVCSLLPWPDDEHEQERLKRLVRGAMTDYDANNRELREELAKHYPEGAKICDPFSGRAMIPIEAARLGIRAWGIDYSPVATLAGKLLAEYPLRDWDNEPDLPFDGYQQHTTEHFTEPRLLRDVRFVLDLVGRRYAEAMGAFYPVVDGRRPWGYVWAVTLPCTNCGSRFPLTGSLELRRPKPARAGKRIKPADPGQSYRIVADAGTGRFRTEVHDGSPDAAPTLVKTPGRRGKTAVCCFCSHPHTLDTLKRMMRDGLKNDAMLAVADLDDEVGKVYRTPTTGGGA
;
A
#
# COMPACT_ATOMS: atom_id res chain seq x y z
N MET A 1 -13.58 24.83 -36.51
CA MET A 1 -13.23 23.83 -35.46
C MET A 1 -14.53 23.40 -34.81
N THR A 2 -14.74 22.09 -34.63
CA THR A 2 -15.89 21.57 -33.87
C THR A 2 -15.66 21.83 -32.39
N THR A 3 -16.53 22.60 -31.74
CA THR A 3 -16.50 22.82 -30.28
C THR A 3 -16.62 21.48 -29.57
N ARG A 4 -15.78 21.21 -28.57
CA ARG A 4 -15.84 19.97 -27.78
C ARG A 4 -16.68 20.14 -26.53
N MET A 5 -17.22 19.04 -26.02
CA MET A 5 -18.01 19.07 -24.78
C MET A 5 -17.22 19.72 -23.65
N ILE A 6 -15.95 19.37 -23.45
CA ILE A 6 -15.11 19.88 -22.34
C ILE A 6 -14.99 21.41 -22.30
N GLU A 7 -15.20 22.09 -23.43
CA GLU A 7 -15.16 23.56 -23.54
C GLU A 7 -16.45 24.22 -23.03
N ARG A 8 -17.57 23.47 -22.98
CA ARG A 8 -18.91 23.99 -22.65
C ARG A 8 -19.54 23.32 -21.43
N TRP A 9 -19.21 22.06 -21.17
CA TRP A 9 -19.81 21.26 -20.12
C TRP A 9 -18.93 20.07 -19.70
N PHE A 10 -18.96 19.76 -18.41
CA PHE A 10 -18.27 18.63 -17.83
C PHE A 10 -19.16 18.00 -16.72
N PRO A 11 -19.18 16.66 -16.56
CA PRO A 11 -20.00 15.96 -15.55
C PRO A 11 -19.40 16.09 -14.13
N CYS A 12 -19.29 17.31 -13.60
CA CYS A 12 -18.58 17.58 -12.35
C CYS A 12 -19.18 16.81 -11.16
N THR A 13 -20.50 16.71 -11.07
CA THR A 13 -21.21 16.03 -9.97
C THR A 13 -20.88 14.55 -9.96
N GLU A 14 -21.08 13.87 -11.09
CA GLU A 14 -20.89 12.43 -11.24
C GLU A 14 -19.41 12.06 -11.07
N VAL A 15 -18.49 12.87 -11.61
CA VAL A 15 -17.04 12.70 -11.41
C VAL A 15 -16.69 12.84 -9.93
N SER A 16 -17.25 13.83 -9.22
CA SER A 16 -16.95 14.05 -7.80
C SER A 16 -17.45 12.89 -6.94
N GLU A 17 -18.70 12.46 -7.15
CA GLU A 17 -19.30 11.33 -6.42
C GLU A 17 -18.55 10.01 -6.65
N HIS A 18 -18.13 9.74 -7.89
CA HIS A 18 -17.37 8.53 -8.19
C HIS A 18 -15.92 8.60 -7.73
N SER A 19 -15.30 9.77 -7.76
CA SER A 19 -13.96 9.97 -7.21
C SER A 19 -13.91 9.78 -5.69
N ALA A 20 -15.00 10.12 -4.98
CA ALA A 20 -15.11 9.92 -3.53
C ALA A 20 -15.12 8.44 -3.12
N LYS A 21 -15.58 7.53 -4.00
CA LYS A 21 -15.60 6.07 -3.76
C LYS A 21 -14.19 5.45 -3.77
N GLY A 22 -13.18 6.17 -4.27
CA GLY A 22 -11.78 5.79 -4.24
C GLY A 22 -11.13 5.69 -5.62
N TRP A 23 -9.96 5.06 -5.66
CA TRP A 23 -9.10 4.98 -6.83
C TRP A 23 -9.14 3.54 -7.37
N GLY A 24 -9.79 3.31 -8.51
CA GLY A 24 -9.80 2.01 -9.17
C GLY A 24 -11.13 1.26 -9.12
N THR A 25 -11.23 0.21 -9.93
CA THR A 25 -12.42 -0.66 -10.07
C THR A 25 -12.38 -1.90 -9.16
N GLY A 26 -11.35 -2.04 -8.31
CA GLY A 26 -11.10 -3.20 -7.45
C GLY A 26 -9.78 -3.88 -7.81
N PHE A 27 -8.98 -4.28 -6.80
CA PHE A 27 -7.59 -4.78 -6.95
C PHE A 27 -6.64 -3.79 -7.65
N ALA A 28 -6.75 -2.54 -7.20
CA ALA A 28 -6.40 -1.28 -7.85
C ALA A 28 -5.05 -1.19 -8.59
N GLU A 29 -5.10 -0.44 -9.70
CA GLU A 29 -3.99 0.23 -10.40
C GLU A 29 -3.03 0.98 -9.45
N LYS A 30 -3.52 1.33 -8.25
CA LYS A 30 -2.76 1.94 -7.15
C LYS A 30 -1.81 0.96 -6.45
N SER A 31 -2.14 -0.33 -6.43
CA SER A 31 -1.34 -1.38 -5.79
C SER A 31 -0.11 -1.77 -6.62
N LEU A 32 -0.18 -1.63 -7.95
CA LEU A 32 0.96 -1.88 -8.84
C LEU A 32 2.09 -0.86 -8.63
N PHE A 33 1.74 0.41 -8.43
CA PHE A 33 2.70 1.46 -8.13
C PHE A 33 2.05 2.55 -7.27
N THR A 34 2.60 2.76 -6.07
CA THR A 34 2.12 3.84 -5.19
C THR A 34 2.59 5.19 -5.72
N TRP A 35 1.65 6.04 -6.15
CA TRP A 35 1.93 7.39 -6.66
C TRP A 35 1.29 8.46 -5.78
N PHE A 36 2.09 9.44 -5.34
CA PHE A 36 1.68 10.48 -4.38
C PHE A 36 0.59 11.42 -4.91
N ALA A 37 0.49 11.59 -6.24
CA ALA A 37 -0.52 12.41 -6.90
C ALA A 37 -1.41 11.54 -7.81
N SER A 38 -1.98 10.47 -7.24
CA SER A 38 -2.94 9.64 -7.97
C SER A 38 -4.11 10.49 -8.48
N ARG A 39 -4.60 10.28 -9.72
CA ARG A 39 -5.83 10.89 -10.27
C ARG A 39 -6.97 9.86 -10.32
N PRO A 40 -8.23 10.22 -9.98
CA PRO A 40 -9.32 9.25 -9.93
C PRO A 40 -9.65 8.84 -11.36
N LEU A 41 -9.99 7.58 -11.58
CA LEU A 41 -10.23 7.11 -12.94
C LEU A 41 -11.46 7.77 -13.57
N ALA A 42 -12.50 8.06 -12.79
CA ALA A 42 -13.68 8.81 -13.27
C ALA A 42 -13.29 10.16 -13.87
N GLN A 43 -12.35 10.88 -13.25
CA GLN A 43 -11.85 12.16 -13.78
C GLN A 43 -11.11 11.97 -15.10
N ALA A 44 -10.23 10.95 -15.18
CA ALA A 44 -9.48 10.66 -16.40
C ALA A 44 -10.41 10.23 -17.55
N LYS A 45 -11.39 9.38 -17.27
CA LYS A 45 -12.39 8.92 -18.25
C LYS A 45 -13.25 10.08 -18.77
N ALA A 46 -13.75 10.93 -17.88
CA ALA A 46 -14.50 12.13 -18.28
C ALA A 46 -13.64 13.08 -19.13
N ALA A 47 -12.36 13.28 -18.77
CA ALA A 47 -11.44 14.08 -19.58
C ALA A 47 -11.26 13.51 -20.99
N VAL A 48 -11.10 12.18 -21.13
CA VAL A 48 -11.02 11.51 -22.44
C VAL A 48 -12.29 11.75 -23.25
N VAL A 49 -13.45 11.41 -22.69
CA VAL A 49 -14.73 11.44 -23.41
C VAL A 49 -15.13 12.87 -23.79
N CYS A 50 -15.07 13.81 -22.85
CA CYS A 50 -15.47 15.20 -23.10
C CYS A 50 -14.50 15.96 -24.03
N SER A 51 -13.23 15.54 -24.12
CA SER A 51 -12.28 16.12 -25.07
C SER A 51 -12.51 15.64 -26.50
N LEU A 52 -13.15 14.48 -26.69
CA LEU A 52 -13.39 13.89 -28.00
C LEU A 52 -14.80 14.16 -28.54
N LEU A 53 -15.84 14.06 -27.71
CA LEU A 53 -17.21 14.28 -28.15
C LEU A 53 -17.46 15.75 -28.53
N PRO A 54 -18.22 16.01 -29.60
CA PRO A 54 -18.58 17.37 -29.99
C PRO A 54 -19.62 17.95 -29.03
N TRP A 55 -19.69 19.28 -29.01
CA TRP A 55 -20.82 20.02 -28.46
C TRP A 55 -21.78 20.40 -29.61
N PRO A 56 -22.92 19.71 -29.75
CA PRO A 56 -23.88 19.96 -30.82
C PRO A 56 -24.70 21.23 -30.54
N ASP A 57 -25.18 21.90 -31.59
CA ASP A 57 -26.02 23.09 -31.45
C ASP A 57 -27.45 22.74 -30.99
N ASP A 58 -27.95 21.55 -31.35
CA ASP A 58 -29.28 21.06 -30.94
C ASP A 58 -29.31 20.67 -29.46
N GLU A 59 -30.22 21.29 -28.70
CA GLU A 59 -30.34 21.09 -27.25
C GLU A 59 -30.74 19.64 -26.89
N HIS A 60 -31.57 19.00 -27.71
CA HIS A 60 -31.98 17.62 -27.46
C HIS A 60 -30.79 16.66 -27.59
N GLU A 61 -29.94 16.86 -28.59
CA GLU A 61 -28.70 16.12 -28.77
C GLU A 61 -27.68 16.42 -27.68
N GLN A 62 -27.58 17.67 -27.20
CA GLN A 62 -26.76 18.01 -26.04
C GLN A 62 -27.19 17.18 -24.82
N GLU A 63 -28.49 17.10 -24.51
CA GLU A 63 -28.99 16.32 -23.38
C GLU A 63 -28.79 14.81 -23.57
N ARG A 64 -28.90 14.28 -24.79
CA ARG A 64 -28.58 12.88 -25.09
C ARG A 64 -27.11 12.58 -24.78
N LEU A 65 -26.17 13.39 -25.28
CA LEU A 65 -24.74 13.21 -25.04
C LEU A 65 -24.39 13.39 -23.55
N LYS A 66 -24.95 14.39 -22.87
CA LYS A 66 -24.77 14.56 -21.41
C LYS A 66 -25.21 13.31 -20.66
N ARG A 67 -26.36 12.73 -20.99
CA ARG A 67 -26.86 11.50 -20.36
C ARG A 67 -25.91 10.32 -20.58
N LEU A 68 -25.41 10.15 -21.80
CA LEU A 68 -24.43 9.12 -22.14
C LEU A 68 -23.13 9.26 -21.32
N VAL A 69 -22.58 10.48 -21.26
CA VAL A 69 -21.36 10.77 -20.49
C VAL A 69 -21.56 10.54 -18.99
N ARG A 70 -22.68 11.00 -18.43
CA ARG A 70 -23.04 10.76 -17.01
C ARG A 70 -23.13 9.28 -16.69
N GLY A 71 -23.83 8.51 -17.53
CA GLY A 71 -23.96 7.06 -17.38
C GLY A 71 -22.60 6.37 -17.37
N ALA A 72 -21.65 6.82 -18.18
CA ALA A 72 -20.30 6.26 -18.21
C ALA A 72 -19.47 6.54 -16.95
N MET A 73 -19.85 7.52 -16.13
CA MET A 73 -19.22 7.77 -14.83
C MET A 73 -19.85 6.92 -13.73
N THR A 74 -21.15 6.62 -13.82
CA THR A 74 -21.90 5.90 -12.78
C THR A 74 -21.80 4.38 -12.87
N ASP A 75 -21.85 3.83 -14.08
CA ASP A 75 -21.66 2.41 -14.36
C ASP A 75 -20.45 2.22 -15.26
N TYR A 76 -19.30 2.04 -14.60
CA TYR A 76 -17.97 2.30 -15.13
C TYR A 76 -17.67 1.57 -16.45
N ASP A 77 -18.16 0.34 -16.65
CA ASP A 77 -17.93 -0.40 -17.89
C ASP A 77 -19.20 -0.63 -18.72
N ALA A 78 -20.39 -0.60 -18.11
CA ALA A 78 -21.64 -0.96 -18.80
C ALA A 78 -21.93 -0.05 -20.00
N ASN A 79 -21.60 1.25 -19.90
CA ASN A 79 -21.87 2.23 -20.94
C ASN A 79 -20.70 2.43 -21.93
N ASN A 80 -19.62 1.65 -21.82
CA ASN A 80 -18.47 1.79 -22.72
C ASN A 80 -18.81 1.44 -24.16
N ARG A 81 -19.74 0.50 -24.40
CA ARG A 81 -20.17 0.12 -25.76
C ARG A 81 -20.83 1.30 -26.47
N GLU A 82 -21.83 1.91 -25.84
CA GLU A 82 -22.54 3.06 -26.43
C GLU A 82 -21.61 4.27 -26.64
N LEU A 83 -20.68 4.52 -25.70
CA LEU A 83 -19.65 5.54 -25.90
C LEU A 83 -18.75 5.27 -27.09
N ARG A 84 -18.31 4.02 -27.29
CA ARG A 84 -17.47 3.63 -28.43
C ARG A 84 -18.22 3.80 -29.75
N GLU A 85 -19.48 3.37 -29.80
CA GLU A 85 -20.35 3.54 -30.97
C GLU A 85 -20.57 5.02 -31.29
N GLU A 86 -20.78 5.85 -30.26
CA GLU A 86 -20.91 7.30 -30.45
C GLU A 86 -19.60 7.92 -30.96
N LEU A 87 -18.46 7.59 -30.34
CA LEU A 87 -17.15 8.06 -30.77
C LEU A 87 -16.82 7.65 -32.22
N ALA A 88 -17.21 6.44 -32.64
CA ALA A 88 -16.98 5.95 -34.00
C ALA A 88 -17.71 6.79 -35.07
N LYS A 89 -18.85 7.42 -34.74
CA LYS A 89 -19.54 8.35 -35.65
C LYS A 89 -18.71 9.59 -35.96
N HIS A 90 -17.94 10.05 -34.98
CA HIS A 90 -17.11 11.27 -35.08
C HIS A 90 -15.67 10.97 -35.50
N TYR A 91 -15.21 9.74 -35.29
CA TYR A 91 -13.84 9.29 -35.57
C TYR A 91 -13.88 7.91 -36.26
N PRO A 92 -14.25 7.83 -37.55
CA PRO A 92 -14.38 6.56 -38.27
C PRO A 92 -13.04 5.81 -38.41
N GLU A 93 -11.92 6.53 -38.40
CA GLU A 93 -10.56 5.95 -38.40
C GLU A 93 -10.01 5.67 -36.99
N GLY A 94 -10.84 5.87 -35.97
CA GLY A 94 -10.48 5.75 -34.57
C GLY A 94 -9.92 7.04 -33.97
N ALA A 95 -10.40 7.37 -32.77
CA ALA A 95 -9.91 8.52 -32.02
C ALA A 95 -8.48 8.29 -31.50
N LYS A 96 -7.77 9.40 -31.28
CA LYS A 96 -6.38 9.45 -30.82
C LYS A 96 -6.24 10.52 -29.74
N ILE A 97 -5.54 10.22 -28.64
CA ILE A 97 -5.28 11.18 -27.55
C ILE A 97 -3.79 11.24 -27.23
N CYS A 98 -3.29 12.45 -26.96
CA CYS A 98 -1.99 12.67 -26.37
C CYS A 98 -2.17 13.32 -25.00
N ASP A 99 -1.64 12.70 -23.95
CA ASP A 99 -1.57 13.25 -22.61
C ASP A 99 -0.13 13.74 -22.35
N PRO A 100 0.15 15.05 -22.45
CA PRO A 100 1.50 15.58 -22.34
C PRO A 100 2.07 15.56 -20.90
N PHE A 101 1.23 15.27 -19.89
CA PHE A 101 1.61 15.23 -18.47
C PHE A 101 1.00 14.00 -17.79
N SER A 102 1.30 12.84 -18.38
CA SER A 102 0.56 11.62 -18.11
C SER A 102 0.75 11.03 -16.73
N GLY A 103 1.82 11.40 -16.01
CA GLY A 103 2.17 10.82 -14.74
C GLY A 103 2.26 9.30 -14.88
N ARG A 104 1.45 8.60 -14.07
CA ARG A 104 1.32 7.13 -14.13
C ARG A 104 0.27 6.63 -15.16
N ALA A 105 -0.02 7.40 -16.19
CA ALA A 105 -0.86 7.04 -17.34
C ALA A 105 -2.36 6.76 -17.05
N MET A 106 -3.02 7.59 -16.22
CA MET A 106 -4.48 7.46 -15.96
C MET A 106 -5.36 7.78 -17.18
N ILE A 107 -5.05 8.84 -17.94
CA ILE A 107 -5.78 9.15 -19.17
C ILE A 107 -5.52 8.09 -20.24
N PRO A 108 -4.27 7.66 -20.50
CA PRO A 108 -4.00 6.56 -21.43
C PRO A 108 -4.73 5.25 -21.10
N ILE A 109 -4.80 4.81 -19.84
CA ILE A 109 -5.52 3.57 -19.50
C ILE A 109 -7.04 3.73 -19.75
N GLU A 110 -7.63 4.88 -19.43
CA GLU A 110 -9.06 5.12 -19.70
C GLU A 110 -9.37 5.24 -21.19
N ALA A 111 -8.47 5.83 -21.97
CA ALA A 111 -8.55 5.81 -23.42
C ALA A 111 -8.48 4.37 -23.95
N ALA A 112 -7.55 3.55 -23.46
CA ALA A 112 -7.43 2.15 -23.85
C ALA A 112 -8.70 1.34 -23.51
N ARG A 113 -9.33 1.58 -22.35
CA ARG A 113 -10.63 0.99 -21.99
C ARG A 113 -11.75 1.37 -22.97
N LEU A 114 -11.62 2.46 -23.71
CA LEU A 114 -12.55 2.86 -24.77
C LEU A 114 -12.06 2.47 -26.18
N GLY A 115 -10.99 1.68 -26.30
CA GLY A 115 -10.40 1.31 -27.60
C GLY A 115 -9.74 2.48 -28.32
N ILE A 116 -9.42 3.56 -27.61
CA ILE A 116 -8.78 4.76 -28.15
C ILE A 116 -7.27 4.61 -28.04
N ARG A 117 -6.56 4.88 -29.14
CA ARG A 117 -5.09 4.90 -29.11
C ARG A 117 -4.60 6.15 -28.37
N ALA A 118 -3.78 5.94 -27.34
CA ALA A 118 -3.26 7.03 -26.52
C ALA A 118 -1.72 7.04 -26.46
N TRP A 119 -1.16 8.25 -26.38
CA TRP A 119 0.24 8.48 -26.04
C TRP A 119 0.31 9.25 -24.72
N GLY A 120 1.04 8.72 -23.75
CA GLY A 120 1.37 9.42 -22.50
C GLY A 120 2.81 9.90 -22.54
N ILE A 121 3.02 11.19 -22.30
CA ILE A 121 4.35 11.79 -22.17
C ILE A 121 4.50 12.25 -20.71
N ASP A 122 5.67 12.05 -20.14
CA ASP A 122 6.03 12.65 -18.86
C ASP A 122 7.54 12.89 -18.83
N TYR A 123 7.97 13.97 -18.18
CA TYR A 123 9.39 14.26 -18.00
C TYR A 123 10.02 13.32 -16.96
N SER A 124 9.25 12.86 -15.98
CA SER A 124 9.76 11.99 -14.93
C SER A 124 9.92 10.55 -15.45
N PRO A 125 11.13 9.98 -15.39
CA PRO A 125 11.34 8.58 -15.77
C PRO A 125 10.60 7.62 -14.83
N VAL A 126 10.41 8.01 -13.55
CA VAL A 126 9.64 7.22 -12.58
C VAL A 126 8.15 7.19 -12.95
N ALA A 127 7.60 8.35 -13.34
CA ALA A 127 6.23 8.43 -13.82
C ALA A 127 6.03 7.60 -15.10
N THR A 128 6.96 7.76 -16.05
CA THR A 128 6.96 6.99 -17.30
C THR A 128 6.99 5.49 -17.04
N LEU A 129 7.88 5.00 -16.17
CA LEU A 129 7.92 3.58 -15.79
C LEU A 129 6.60 3.12 -15.16
N ALA A 130 6.05 3.88 -14.21
CA ALA A 130 4.77 3.56 -13.59
C ALA A 130 3.63 3.52 -14.62
N GLY A 131 3.61 4.45 -15.58
CA GLY A 131 2.66 4.48 -16.68
C GLY A 131 2.79 3.28 -17.61
N LYS A 132 4.02 2.87 -17.94
CA LYS A 132 4.28 1.66 -18.75
C LYS A 132 3.79 0.39 -18.06
N LEU A 133 4.13 0.22 -16.78
CA LEU A 133 3.69 -0.94 -16.00
C LEU A 133 2.17 -1.03 -15.89
N LEU A 134 1.49 0.12 -15.90
CA LEU A 134 0.04 0.16 -15.76
C LEU A 134 -0.73 0.06 -17.07
N ALA A 135 -0.37 0.88 -18.05
CA ALA A 135 -1.19 1.15 -19.24
C ALA A 135 -0.59 0.55 -20.52
N GLU A 136 0.59 -0.06 -20.45
CA GLU A 136 1.25 -0.63 -21.63
C GLU A 136 1.57 -2.12 -21.44
N TYR A 137 2.30 -2.48 -20.39
CA TYR A 137 2.81 -3.84 -20.20
C TYR A 137 1.67 -4.89 -20.09
N PRO A 138 0.56 -4.66 -19.37
CA PRO A 138 -0.54 -5.60 -19.32
C PRO A 138 -1.28 -5.77 -20.66
N LEU A 139 -1.10 -4.83 -21.61
CA LEU A 139 -1.77 -4.82 -22.91
C LEU A 139 -0.89 -5.34 -24.06
N ARG A 140 0.38 -5.67 -23.78
CA ARG A 140 1.29 -6.27 -24.74
C ARG A 140 1.09 -7.78 -24.79
N ASP A 141 1.30 -8.34 -25.98
CA ASP A 141 1.53 -9.77 -26.15
C ASP A 141 2.99 -10.08 -25.77
N TRP A 142 3.17 -11.05 -24.87
CA TRP A 142 4.46 -11.48 -24.34
C TRP A 142 4.80 -12.92 -24.72
N ASP A 143 3.97 -13.61 -25.51
CA ASP A 143 4.12 -15.05 -25.78
C ASP A 143 5.41 -15.36 -26.55
N ASN A 144 5.95 -14.38 -27.29
CA ASN A 144 7.18 -14.50 -28.06
C ASN A 144 8.44 -14.04 -27.30
N GLU A 145 8.33 -13.66 -26.02
CA GLU A 145 9.52 -13.34 -25.23
C GLU A 145 10.38 -14.59 -24.97
N PRO A 146 11.72 -14.45 -24.96
CA PRO A 146 12.61 -15.50 -24.53
C PRO A 146 12.24 -16.04 -23.15
N ASP A 147 12.57 -17.31 -22.90
CA ASP A 147 12.40 -17.90 -21.58
C ASP A 147 13.23 -17.16 -20.52
N LEU A 148 12.71 -17.12 -19.30
CA LEU A 148 13.43 -16.49 -18.20
C LEU A 148 14.73 -17.26 -17.91
N PRO A 149 15.87 -16.57 -17.75
CA PRO A 149 17.18 -17.19 -17.59
C PRO A 149 17.43 -17.62 -16.13
N PHE A 150 16.50 -18.36 -15.53
CA PHE A 150 16.57 -18.76 -14.12
C PHE A 150 16.31 -20.26 -13.95
N ASP A 151 17.07 -20.89 -13.07
CA ASP A 151 16.92 -22.31 -12.76
C ASP A 151 15.51 -22.65 -12.24
N GLY A 152 14.97 -23.76 -12.74
CA GLY A 152 13.63 -24.23 -12.42
C GLY A 152 12.51 -23.56 -13.22
N TYR A 153 12.84 -22.64 -14.14
CA TYR A 153 11.86 -22.11 -15.08
C TYR A 153 11.51 -23.15 -16.14
N GLN A 154 10.22 -23.37 -16.36
CA GLN A 154 9.73 -24.27 -17.41
C GLN A 154 9.65 -23.52 -18.73
N GLN A 155 10.20 -24.14 -19.78
CA GLN A 155 10.17 -23.60 -21.14
C GLN A 155 8.75 -23.19 -21.53
N HIS A 156 8.59 -21.97 -22.04
CA HIS A 156 7.31 -21.53 -22.54
C HIS A 156 6.92 -22.26 -23.81
N THR A 157 5.72 -22.81 -23.78
CA THR A 157 5.05 -23.37 -24.95
C THR A 157 3.56 -23.10 -24.77
N THR A 158 2.91 -22.59 -25.82
CA THR A 158 1.48 -22.26 -25.81
C THR A 158 0.59 -23.50 -25.66
N GLU A 159 1.14 -24.70 -25.90
CA GLU A 159 0.46 -25.99 -25.73
C GLU A 159 0.32 -26.43 -24.27
N HIS A 160 1.27 -26.06 -23.41
CA HIS A 160 1.33 -26.55 -22.02
C HIS A 160 0.68 -25.61 -21.00
N PHE A 161 0.47 -24.35 -21.35
CA PHE A 161 0.00 -23.33 -20.41
C PHE A 161 -1.24 -22.61 -20.93
N THR A 162 -2.28 -22.55 -20.10
CA THR A 162 -3.51 -21.81 -20.38
C THR A 162 -3.53 -20.42 -19.76
N GLU A 163 -2.55 -20.07 -18.93
CA GLU A 163 -2.44 -18.74 -18.30
C GLU A 163 -1.56 -17.78 -19.12
N PRO A 164 -1.87 -16.46 -19.17
CA PRO A 164 -1.05 -15.49 -19.89
C PRO A 164 0.42 -15.49 -19.45
N ARG A 165 1.34 -15.44 -20.42
CA ARG A 165 2.79 -15.49 -20.20
C ARG A 165 3.29 -14.52 -19.12
N LEU A 166 2.85 -13.26 -19.17
CA LEU A 166 3.25 -12.22 -18.20
C LEU A 166 2.89 -12.61 -16.76
N LEU A 167 1.70 -13.15 -16.52
CA LEU A 167 1.25 -13.49 -15.16
C LEU A 167 2.07 -14.64 -14.58
N ARG A 168 2.35 -15.65 -15.40
CA ARG A 168 3.20 -16.78 -15.03
C ARG A 168 4.62 -16.32 -14.70
N ASP A 169 5.21 -15.50 -15.54
CA ASP A 169 6.59 -15.03 -15.39
C ASP A 169 6.75 -14.16 -14.15
N VAL A 170 5.80 -13.24 -13.92
CA VAL A 170 5.76 -12.44 -12.69
C VAL A 170 5.63 -13.34 -11.46
N ARG A 171 4.74 -14.35 -11.49
CA ARG A 171 4.59 -15.29 -10.38
C ARG A 171 5.89 -16.06 -10.11
N PHE A 172 6.50 -16.62 -11.15
CA PHE A 172 7.76 -17.36 -11.04
C PHE A 172 8.88 -16.50 -10.43
N VAL A 173 9.05 -15.26 -10.92
CA VAL A 173 10.08 -14.35 -10.41
C VAL A 173 9.80 -13.98 -8.95
N LEU A 174 8.55 -13.69 -8.59
CA LEU A 174 8.17 -13.40 -7.20
C LEU A 174 8.43 -14.60 -6.27
N ASP A 175 8.11 -15.81 -6.71
CA ASP A 175 8.37 -17.04 -5.96
C ASP A 175 9.88 -17.31 -5.82
N LEU A 176 10.66 -17.08 -6.89
CA LEU A 176 12.12 -17.19 -6.86
C LEU A 176 12.74 -16.19 -5.88
N VAL A 177 12.31 -14.92 -5.93
CA VAL A 177 12.74 -13.89 -4.99
C VAL A 177 12.33 -14.28 -3.56
N GLY A 178 11.11 -14.77 -3.36
CA GLY A 178 10.62 -15.23 -2.08
C GLY A 178 11.45 -16.36 -1.49
N ARG A 179 11.82 -17.37 -2.30
CA ARG A 179 12.71 -18.47 -1.90
C ARG A 179 14.11 -17.98 -1.53
N ARG A 180 14.74 -17.16 -2.38
CA ARG A 180 16.07 -16.61 -2.12
C ARG A 180 16.09 -15.72 -0.87
N TYR A 181 15.06 -14.92 -0.68
CA TYR A 181 14.88 -14.12 0.54
C TYR A 181 14.72 -15.01 1.77
N ALA A 182 13.87 -16.04 1.70
CA ALA A 182 13.65 -16.99 2.78
C ALA A 182 14.93 -17.70 3.24
N GLU A 183 15.78 -18.08 2.29
CA GLU A 183 17.09 -18.68 2.54
C GLU A 183 18.05 -17.68 3.17
N ALA A 184 18.27 -16.53 2.52
CA ALA A 184 19.22 -15.51 2.98
C ALA A 184 18.85 -14.92 4.35
N MET A 185 17.56 -14.83 4.66
CA MET A 185 17.07 -14.23 5.90
C MET A 185 16.78 -15.26 7.00
N GLY A 186 16.94 -16.56 6.74
CA GLY A 186 16.55 -17.62 7.66
C GLY A 186 17.19 -17.52 9.05
N ALA A 187 18.46 -17.12 9.11
CA ALA A 187 19.17 -16.93 10.39
C ALA A 187 18.63 -15.76 11.22
N PHE A 188 18.06 -14.73 10.58
CA PHE A 188 17.51 -13.55 11.25
C PHE A 188 16.03 -13.69 11.57
N TYR A 189 15.31 -14.52 10.82
CA TYR A 189 13.87 -14.80 10.97
C TYR A 189 13.63 -16.30 11.13
N PRO A 190 14.15 -16.92 12.21
CA PRO A 190 14.02 -18.35 12.42
C PRO A 190 12.56 -18.73 12.64
N VAL A 191 12.18 -19.90 12.13
CA VAL A 191 10.87 -20.48 12.38
C VAL A 191 10.82 -20.95 13.83
N VAL A 192 9.84 -20.45 14.59
CA VAL A 192 9.59 -20.85 15.97
C VAL A 192 8.13 -21.29 16.04
N ASP A 193 7.87 -22.48 16.57
CA ASP A 193 6.52 -23.08 16.66
C ASP A 193 5.78 -23.09 15.31
N GLY A 194 6.50 -23.41 14.23
CA GLY A 194 5.96 -23.46 12.88
C GLY A 194 5.68 -22.09 12.24
N ARG A 195 5.95 -20.98 12.95
CA ARG A 195 5.73 -19.61 12.44
C ARG A 195 7.05 -18.91 12.16
N ARG A 196 7.18 -18.36 10.95
CA ARG A 196 8.27 -17.45 10.62
C ARG A 196 7.89 -16.02 11.02
N PRO A 197 8.70 -15.33 11.83
CA PRO A 197 8.48 -13.92 12.13
C PRO A 197 8.40 -13.08 10.87
N TRP A 198 7.40 -12.20 10.81
CA TRP A 198 7.32 -11.12 9.83
C TRP A 198 8.26 -9.96 10.20
N GLY A 199 8.42 -9.72 11.49
CA GLY A 199 9.16 -8.59 12.00
C GLY A 199 9.36 -8.64 13.50
N TYR A 200 10.17 -7.71 13.99
CA TYR A 200 10.46 -7.58 15.41
C TYR A 200 10.25 -6.13 15.84
N VAL A 201 9.80 -5.95 17.07
CA VAL A 201 9.81 -4.65 17.76
C VAL A 201 11.09 -4.60 18.58
N TRP A 202 11.98 -3.67 18.25
CA TRP A 202 13.22 -3.43 18.99
C TRP A 202 13.17 -2.08 19.69
N ALA A 203 13.84 -1.99 20.83
CA ALA A 203 14.10 -0.72 21.49
C ALA A 203 15.56 -0.61 21.92
N VAL A 204 16.07 0.61 21.87
CA VAL A 204 17.33 0.96 22.51
C VAL A 204 17.14 0.88 24.03
N THR A 205 18.10 0.28 24.72
CA THR A 205 18.21 0.23 26.17
C THR A 205 19.38 1.08 26.64
N LEU A 206 19.21 1.72 27.80
CA LEU A 206 20.26 2.49 28.47
C LEU A 206 20.32 2.13 29.96
N PRO A 207 21.50 2.21 30.59
CA PRO A 207 21.60 2.06 32.03
C PRO A 207 20.91 3.23 32.74
N CYS A 208 20.17 2.93 33.80
CA CYS A 208 19.60 3.96 34.66
C CYS A 208 20.72 4.65 35.45
N THR A 209 20.79 5.98 35.40
CA THR A 209 21.74 6.80 36.20
C THR A 209 21.55 6.70 37.72
N ASN A 210 20.47 6.08 38.20
CA ASN A 210 20.21 5.87 39.63
C ASN A 210 20.49 4.43 40.07
N CYS A 211 19.80 3.43 39.48
CA CYS A 211 19.94 2.02 39.90
C CYS A 211 20.87 1.18 39.02
N GLY A 212 21.45 1.74 37.95
CA GLY A 212 22.34 1.04 37.02
C GLY A 212 21.65 0.05 36.08
N SER A 213 20.48 -0.49 36.43
CA SER A 213 19.74 -1.46 35.60
C SER A 213 19.42 -0.90 34.21
N ARG A 214 19.52 -1.75 33.18
CA ARG A 214 19.24 -1.37 31.79
C ARG A 214 17.75 -1.51 31.51
N PHE A 215 17.13 -0.45 31.00
CA PHE A 215 15.70 -0.46 30.67
C PHE A 215 15.49 0.00 29.22
N PRO A 216 14.44 -0.49 28.52
CA PRO A 216 14.18 -0.12 27.14
C PRO A 216 13.60 1.29 27.05
N LEU A 217 13.87 1.98 25.95
CA LEU A 217 13.25 3.26 25.61
C LEU A 217 12.12 3.01 24.62
N THR A 218 10.89 2.91 25.11
CA THR A 218 9.70 2.76 24.27
C THR A 218 8.70 3.87 24.53
N GLY A 219 8.16 4.47 23.46
CA GLY A 219 7.19 5.56 23.55
C GLY A 219 5.75 5.14 23.27
N SER A 220 5.52 3.87 22.94
CA SER A 220 4.20 3.28 22.71
C SER A 220 4.23 1.80 23.10
N LEU A 221 3.21 1.39 23.85
CA LEU A 221 2.97 0.00 24.22
C LEU A 221 1.91 -0.67 23.33
N GLU A 222 1.30 0.08 22.41
CA GLU A 222 0.33 -0.42 21.43
C GLU A 222 1.06 -1.10 20.26
N LEU A 223 0.69 -2.34 19.95
CA LEU A 223 1.21 -3.12 18.81
C LEU A 223 0.20 -3.13 17.66
N ARG A 224 -1.08 -3.31 17.99
CA ARG A 224 -2.18 -3.38 17.04
C ARG A 224 -3.42 -2.73 17.65
N ARG A 225 -4.02 -1.79 16.93
CA ARG A 225 -5.22 -1.08 17.39
C ARG A 225 -6.45 -1.97 17.37
N PRO A 226 -7.37 -1.80 18.33
CA PRO A 226 -8.67 -2.44 18.26
C PRO A 226 -9.41 -2.00 17.00
N LYS A 227 -10.19 -2.92 16.42
CA LYS A 227 -11.13 -2.62 15.35
C LYS A 227 -12.51 -3.14 15.72
N PRO A 228 -13.55 -2.31 15.59
CA PRO A 228 -14.91 -2.79 15.83
C PRO A 228 -15.26 -3.87 14.80
N ALA A 229 -16.21 -4.74 15.15
CA ALA A 229 -16.82 -5.63 14.19
C ALA A 229 -17.37 -4.80 13.02
N ARG A 230 -17.13 -5.28 11.78
CA ARG A 230 -17.64 -4.61 10.58
C ARG A 230 -18.46 -5.60 9.77
N ALA A 231 -19.66 -5.16 9.40
CA ALA A 231 -20.44 -5.83 8.38
C ALA A 231 -19.90 -5.44 7.00
N GLY A 232 -19.57 -6.45 6.20
CA GLY A 232 -19.18 -6.35 4.80
C GLY A 232 -19.57 -7.64 4.08
N LYS A 233 -18.94 -7.95 2.92
CA LYS A 233 -19.17 -9.25 2.23
C LYS A 233 -18.85 -10.48 3.10
N ARG A 234 -18.04 -10.32 4.16
CA ARG A 234 -17.84 -11.29 5.24
C ARG A 234 -17.95 -10.56 6.59
N ILE A 235 -18.63 -11.16 7.56
CA ILE A 235 -18.62 -10.67 8.94
C ILE A 235 -17.22 -10.88 9.49
N LYS A 236 -16.57 -9.81 9.91
CA LYS A 236 -15.31 -9.89 10.67
C LYS A 236 -15.61 -9.66 12.15
N PRO A 237 -15.18 -10.58 13.05
CA PRO A 237 -15.36 -10.38 14.48
C PRO A 237 -14.64 -9.11 14.95
N ALA A 238 -15.03 -8.63 16.13
CA ALA A 238 -14.33 -7.52 16.77
C ALA A 238 -12.90 -7.93 17.07
N ASP A 239 -11.98 -7.02 16.76
CA ASP A 239 -10.56 -7.18 17.04
C ASP A 239 -10.23 -6.36 18.31
N PRO A 240 -9.83 -6.98 19.43
CA PRO A 240 -9.47 -6.25 20.64
C PRO A 240 -8.16 -5.46 20.50
N GLY A 241 -7.35 -5.71 19.45
CA GLY A 241 -6.00 -5.21 19.33
C GLY A 241 -5.02 -5.98 20.22
N GLN A 242 -3.75 -5.57 20.19
CA GLN A 242 -2.67 -6.14 21.01
C GLN A 242 -1.76 -5.04 21.51
N SER A 243 -1.29 -5.22 22.73
CA SER A 243 -0.33 -4.36 23.41
C SER A 243 0.70 -5.21 24.14
N TYR A 244 1.70 -4.57 24.72
CA TYR A 244 2.65 -5.24 25.60
C TYR A 244 2.99 -4.38 26.80
N ARG A 245 3.45 -5.01 27.87
CA ARG A 245 4.00 -4.33 29.04
C ARG A 245 5.44 -4.73 29.29
N ILE A 246 6.19 -3.83 29.94
CA ILE A 246 7.53 -4.12 30.46
C ILE A 246 7.37 -4.63 31.88
N VAL A 247 7.74 -5.89 32.12
CA VAL A 247 7.76 -6.49 33.45
C VAL A 247 9.19 -6.45 33.96
N ALA A 248 9.45 -5.56 34.91
CA ALA A 248 10.76 -5.30 35.48
C ALA A 248 10.91 -6.03 36.82
N ASP A 249 12.00 -6.79 36.96
CA ASP A 249 12.39 -7.41 38.22
C ASP A 249 13.51 -6.58 38.86
N ALA A 250 13.15 -5.83 39.91
CA ALA A 250 14.08 -4.98 40.64
C ALA A 250 15.18 -5.77 41.37
N GLY A 251 14.92 -7.03 41.75
CA GLY A 251 15.90 -7.88 42.44
C GLY A 251 17.02 -8.34 41.50
N THR A 252 16.68 -8.64 40.24
CA THR A 252 17.67 -9.08 39.23
C THR A 252 18.16 -7.97 38.30
N GLY A 253 17.49 -6.81 38.29
CA GLY A 253 17.77 -5.72 37.35
C GLY A 253 17.48 -6.07 35.89
N ARG A 254 16.68 -7.13 35.65
CA ARG A 254 16.29 -7.61 34.31
C ARG A 254 14.83 -7.31 34.05
N PHE A 255 14.50 -7.04 32.79
CA PHE A 255 13.12 -6.90 32.36
C PHE A 255 12.78 -7.97 31.32
N ARG A 256 11.50 -8.27 31.20
CA ARG A 256 10.91 -9.02 30.09
C ARG A 256 9.71 -8.25 29.53
N THR A 257 9.20 -8.70 28.40
CA THR A 257 7.95 -8.20 27.85
C THR A 257 6.85 -9.24 27.94
N GLU A 258 5.63 -8.78 28.19
CA GLU A 258 4.44 -9.61 28.14
C GLU A 258 3.48 -9.00 27.13
N VAL A 259 3.23 -9.72 26.04
CA VAL A 259 2.22 -9.35 25.04
C VAL A 259 0.85 -9.82 25.53
N HIS A 260 -0.15 -8.97 25.37
CA HIS A 260 -1.54 -9.26 25.73
C HIS A 260 -2.50 -8.62 24.74
N ASP A 261 -3.73 -9.12 24.71
CA ASP A 261 -4.80 -8.52 23.93
C ASP A 261 -5.32 -7.24 24.59
N GLY A 262 -5.87 -6.34 23.77
CA GLY A 262 -6.46 -5.09 24.23
C GLY A 262 -5.52 -3.88 24.18
N SER A 263 -6.04 -2.77 24.69
CA SER A 263 -5.31 -1.51 24.84
C SER A 263 -4.20 -1.61 25.91
N PRO A 264 -3.17 -0.74 25.86
CA PRO A 264 -2.12 -0.74 26.87
C PRO A 264 -2.66 -0.54 28.29
N ASP A 265 -2.24 -1.40 29.22
CA ASP A 265 -2.59 -1.33 30.64
C ASP A 265 -1.46 -0.79 31.54
N ALA A 266 -0.32 -0.45 30.93
CA ALA A 266 0.87 0.07 31.58
C ALA A 266 1.37 1.36 30.93
N ALA A 267 2.29 2.06 31.61
CA ALA A 267 2.95 3.23 31.05
C ALA A 267 4.19 2.83 30.23
N PRO A 268 4.43 3.44 29.05
CA PRO A 268 5.69 3.30 28.34
C PRO A 268 6.84 3.91 29.16
N THR A 269 8.07 3.49 28.89
CA THR A 269 9.25 4.04 29.56
C THR A 269 9.70 5.38 29.01
N LEU A 270 9.18 5.83 27.87
CA LEU A 270 9.45 7.14 27.27
C LEU A 270 8.16 7.95 27.18
N VAL A 271 7.89 8.74 28.23
CA VAL A 271 6.64 9.46 28.45
C VAL A 271 6.74 10.93 28.05
N LYS A 272 5.60 11.53 27.67
CA LYS A 272 5.50 12.98 27.49
C LYS A 272 5.10 13.59 28.83
N THR A 273 5.92 14.52 29.34
CA THR A 273 5.64 15.22 30.59
C THR A 273 4.92 16.54 30.30
N PRO A 274 3.73 16.79 30.86
CA PRO A 274 3.03 18.07 30.71
C PRO A 274 3.95 19.26 31.08
N GLY A 275 3.92 20.33 30.28
CA GLY A 275 4.71 21.54 30.53
C GLY A 275 6.21 21.46 30.19
N ARG A 276 6.74 20.29 29.76
CA ARG A 276 8.13 20.16 29.29
C ARG A 276 8.19 19.91 27.78
N ARG A 277 9.15 20.54 27.11
CA ARG A 277 9.49 20.21 25.71
C ARG A 277 10.25 18.88 25.68
N GLY A 278 9.69 17.89 24.98
CA GLY A 278 10.32 16.59 24.74
C GLY A 278 9.77 15.45 25.61
N LYS A 279 10.25 14.24 25.34
CA LYS A 279 9.92 13.05 26.13
C LYS A 279 10.94 12.86 27.26
N THR A 280 10.49 12.34 28.40
CA THR A 280 11.31 11.94 29.55
C THR A 280 11.33 10.42 29.58
N ALA A 281 12.51 9.81 29.72
CA ALA A 281 12.57 8.38 29.99
C ALA A 281 12.39 8.14 31.49
N VAL A 282 11.64 7.13 31.89
CA VAL A 282 11.39 6.76 33.27
C VAL A 282 11.80 5.31 33.45
N CYS A 283 12.73 5.08 34.38
CA CYS A 283 13.23 3.73 34.66
C CYS A 283 12.09 2.84 35.17
N CYS A 284 11.85 1.69 34.53
CA CYS A 284 10.82 0.73 34.95
C CYS A 284 11.17 -0.01 36.27
N PHE A 285 12.40 0.12 36.77
CA PHE A 285 12.85 -0.54 38.01
C PHE A 285 12.71 0.36 39.25
N CYS A 286 13.06 1.65 39.11
CA CYS A 286 13.16 2.59 40.25
C CYS A 286 12.44 3.91 40.02
N SER A 287 11.70 4.05 38.91
CA SER A 287 10.95 5.26 38.53
C SER A 287 11.78 6.53 38.36
N HIS A 288 13.11 6.44 38.38
CA HIS A 288 13.99 7.59 38.19
C HIS A 288 13.84 8.18 36.77
N PRO A 289 13.62 9.50 36.63
CA PRO A 289 13.46 10.14 35.32
C PRO A 289 14.80 10.57 34.71
N HIS A 290 14.96 10.36 33.40
CA HIS A 290 16.10 10.80 32.61
C HIS A 290 15.66 11.83 31.57
N THR A 291 16.33 12.98 31.58
CA THR A 291 16.12 14.04 30.60
C THR A 291 16.65 13.64 29.23
N LEU A 292 16.12 14.26 28.16
CA LEU A 292 16.57 14.00 26.79
C LEU A 292 18.09 14.25 26.62
N ASP A 293 18.65 15.26 27.27
CA ASP A 293 20.09 15.56 27.18
C ASP A 293 20.95 14.49 27.86
N THR A 294 20.46 13.92 28.96
CA THR A 294 21.10 12.78 29.63
C THR A 294 21.09 11.55 28.73
N LEU A 295 19.94 11.25 28.10
CA LEU A 295 19.83 10.14 27.15
C LEU A 295 20.76 10.33 25.95
N LYS A 296 20.79 11.52 25.35
CA LYS A 296 21.67 11.86 24.22
C LYS A 296 23.14 11.72 24.58
N ARG A 297 23.54 12.14 25.79
CA ARG A 297 24.92 11.96 26.28
C ARG A 297 25.25 10.47 26.39
N MET A 298 24.45 9.68 27.09
CA MET A 298 24.68 8.23 27.22
C MET A 298 24.74 7.52 25.87
N MET A 299 23.93 7.93 24.89
CA MET A 299 24.00 7.40 23.52
C MET A 299 25.31 7.75 22.81
N ARG A 300 25.81 8.98 22.95
CA ARG A 300 27.11 9.40 22.40
C ARG A 300 28.28 8.68 23.05
N ASP A 301 28.17 8.42 24.35
CA ASP A 301 29.19 7.70 25.13
C ASP A 301 29.18 6.18 24.85
N GLY A 302 28.37 5.71 23.89
CA GLY A 302 28.33 4.30 23.49
C GLY A 302 27.59 3.39 24.48
N LEU A 303 26.86 3.92 25.45
CA LEU A 303 26.19 3.11 26.48
C LEU A 303 24.91 2.43 26.00
N LYS A 304 24.53 2.55 24.72
CA LYS A 304 23.31 1.95 24.15
C LYS A 304 23.49 0.47 23.81
N ASN A 305 22.46 -0.33 24.08
CA ASN A 305 22.31 -1.70 23.57
C ASN A 305 20.91 -1.85 23.00
N ASP A 306 20.66 -2.85 22.18
CA ASP A 306 19.33 -3.14 21.65
C ASP A 306 18.68 -4.30 22.42
N ALA A 307 17.36 -4.24 22.60
CA ALA A 307 16.57 -5.33 23.15
C ALA A 307 15.30 -5.54 22.32
N MET A 308 15.00 -6.80 22.04
CA MET A 308 13.77 -7.19 21.37
C MET A 308 12.63 -7.14 22.39
N LEU A 309 11.54 -6.47 22.01
CA LEU A 309 10.36 -6.28 22.85
C LEU A 309 9.20 -7.18 22.43
N ALA A 310 9.03 -7.43 21.14
CA ALA A 310 7.97 -8.30 20.63
C ALA A 310 8.36 -8.90 19.29
N VAL A 311 7.78 -10.05 18.97
CA VAL A 311 7.84 -10.69 17.66
C VAL A 311 6.48 -10.51 16.99
N ALA A 312 6.48 -10.11 15.73
CA ALA A 312 5.28 -10.01 14.91
C ALA A 312 5.25 -11.17 13.91
N ASP A 313 4.18 -11.95 13.94
CA ASP A 313 3.91 -13.02 12.98
C ASP A 313 2.74 -12.60 12.08
N LEU A 314 2.67 -13.19 10.88
CA LEU A 314 1.50 -13.04 10.01
C LEU A 314 0.33 -13.86 10.55
N ASP A 315 -0.87 -13.30 10.39
CA ASP A 315 -2.13 -13.94 10.77
C ASP A 315 -3.19 -13.69 9.71
N ASP A 316 -3.92 -14.72 9.30
CA ASP A 316 -4.86 -14.64 8.18
C ASP A 316 -6.12 -13.81 8.50
N GLU A 317 -6.48 -13.67 9.78
CA GLU A 317 -7.68 -12.96 10.20
C GLU A 317 -7.40 -11.49 10.47
N VAL A 318 -6.37 -11.23 11.27
CA VAL A 318 -6.04 -9.90 11.79
C VAL A 318 -4.85 -9.25 11.10
N GLY A 319 -4.19 -9.96 10.19
CA GLY A 319 -3.03 -9.53 9.42
C GLY A 319 -1.71 -9.72 10.17
N LYS A 320 -1.64 -9.28 11.44
CA LYS A 320 -0.47 -9.46 12.31
C LYS A 320 -0.88 -9.81 13.73
N VAL A 321 -0.27 -10.84 14.27
CA VAL A 321 -0.34 -11.21 15.68
C VAL A 321 1.04 -11.02 16.31
N TYR A 322 1.07 -10.63 17.58
CA TYR A 322 2.31 -10.40 18.30
C TYR A 322 2.48 -11.40 19.43
N ARG A 323 3.72 -11.76 19.73
CA ARG A 323 4.08 -12.63 20.84
C ARG A 323 5.35 -12.14 21.55
N THR A 324 5.52 -12.59 22.79
CA THR A 324 6.72 -12.32 23.57
C THR A 324 7.95 -12.96 22.90
N PRO A 325 9.11 -12.28 22.88
CA PRO A 325 10.36 -12.87 22.42
C PRO A 325 10.72 -14.10 23.25
N THR A 326 10.93 -15.22 22.58
CA THR A 326 11.54 -16.41 23.18
C THR A 326 13.04 -16.27 23.07
N THR A 327 13.78 -16.53 24.15
CA THR A 327 15.21 -16.85 24.01
C THR A 327 15.30 -18.04 23.08
N GLY A 328 15.92 -17.90 21.91
CA GLY A 328 16.04 -19.00 20.96
C GLY A 328 16.63 -20.22 21.65
N GLY A 329 15.82 -21.26 21.81
CA GLY A 329 16.32 -22.62 21.97
C GLY A 329 16.93 -23.04 20.65
N GLY A 330 18.16 -22.61 20.40
CA GLY A 330 19.03 -23.20 19.40
C GLY A 330 19.78 -24.34 20.08
N ALA A 331 19.74 -25.50 19.42
CA ALA A 331 20.34 -26.78 19.82
C ALA A 331 21.83 -26.72 20.20
#